data_AF-A0A954MD51-F1
#
_entry.id   AF-A0A954MD51-F1
#
_cell.length_a   1.000
_cell.length_b   1.000
_cell.length_c   1.000
_cell.angle_alpha   90.00
_cell.angle_beta   90.00
_cell.angle_gamma   90.00
#
_symmetry.space_group_name_H-M   'P 1'
#
loop_
_entity.id
_entity.type
_entity.pdbx_description
1 polymer ?
#
loop_
_entity_poly.entity_id
_entity_poly.type
_entity_poly.pdbx_seq_one_letter_code
_entity_poly.pdbx_strand_id
1 'polypeptide(L)'
;MFSESQIEAITQNVLRELSSRGIAVANAALSGGAFGSKTETQADAAAQSDLASGCGLNDRVITEEVLSGYTTTGQVTVRPDAVITPSGHDYIRRSGLTVVRGVVGASLRGVGTLVAVGSCATVMSAAAAAGWKTVEAGCEWDAARKATPLLNKERVVCCGGEASVTACLLNRNADVRAAVVTPASDTDKVIRKMNPQVVCLNHSGWSFVAVTRLLRSLAAVSLAAPEKWRELR
;
A
#
# COMPACT_ATOMS: atom_id res chain seq x y z
N MET A 1 -11.88 -33.64 -26.58
CA MET A 1 -11.37 -34.32 -25.37
C MET A 1 -9.87 -34.41 -25.50
N PHE A 2 -9.11 -33.87 -24.55
CA PHE A 2 -7.65 -34.04 -24.51
C PHE A 2 -7.34 -35.46 -24.03
N SER A 3 -6.32 -36.11 -24.62
CA SER A 3 -5.86 -37.42 -24.16
C SER A 3 -5.12 -37.28 -22.82
N GLU A 4 -5.12 -38.31 -21.99
CA GLU A 4 -4.40 -38.31 -20.70
C GLU A 4 -2.90 -37.97 -20.89
N SER A 5 -2.31 -38.45 -21.99
CA SER A 5 -0.94 -38.13 -22.38
C SER A 5 -0.69 -36.65 -22.68
N GLN A 6 -1.69 -35.92 -23.19
CA GLN A 6 -1.58 -34.48 -23.44
C GLN A 6 -1.65 -33.69 -22.14
N ILE A 7 -2.46 -34.14 -21.19
CA ILE A 7 -2.59 -33.50 -19.88
C ILE A 7 -1.28 -33.65 -19.09
N GLU A 8 -0.67 -34.83 -19.12
CA GLU A 8 0.59 -35.10 -18.43
C GLU A 8 1.78 -34.34 -19.04
N ALA A 9 1.81 -34.19 -20.37
CA ALA A 9 2.82 -33.36 -21.03
C ALA A 9 2.70 -31.87 -20.65
N ILE A 10 1.48 -31.37 -20.49
CA ILE A 10 1.23 -29.97 -20.07
C ILE A 10 1.67 -29.77 -18.62
N THR A 11 1.31 -30.68 -17.70
CA THR A 11 1.69 -30.55 -16.28
C THR A 11 3.20 -30.63 -16.08
N GLN A 12 3.91 -31.51 -16.79
CA GLN A 12 5.37 -31.58 -16.74
C GLN A 12 6.03 -30.31 -17.26
N ASN A 13 5.52 -29.70 -18.34
CA ASN A 13 6.06 -28.45 -18.85
C ASN A 13 5.85 -27.28 -17.88
N VAL A 14 4.69 -27.20 -17.24
CA VAL A 14 4.40 -26.17 -16.22
C VAL A 14 5.28 -26.34 -14.99
N LEU A 15 5.45 -27.57 -14.49
CA LEU A 15 6.33 -27.83 -13.34
C LEU A 15 7.79 -27.51 -13.64
N ARG A 16 8.26 -27.81 -14.86
CA ARG A 16 9.60 -27.44 -15.31
C ARG A 16 9.78 -25.92 -15.41
N GLU A 17 8.77 -25.21 -15.91
CA GLU A 17 8.81 -23.75 -16.01
C GLU A 17 8.83 -23.09 -14.63
N LEU A 18 8.04 -23.59 -13.68
CA LEU A 18 8.02 -23.10 -12.30
C LEU A 18 9.35 -23.32 -11.57
N SER A 19 9.97 -24.49 -11.78
CA SER A 19 11.30 -24.80 -11.24
C SER A 19 12.39 -23.89 -11.84
N SER A 20 12.34 -23.62 -13.15
CA SER A 20 13.30 -22.73 -13.82
C SER A 20 13.23 -21.27 -13.35
N ARG A 21 12.07 -20.85 -12.83
CA ARG A 21 11.83 -19.49 -12.30
C ARG A 21 12.19 -19.36 -10.81
N GLY A 22 12.78 -20.39 -10.20
CA GLY A 22 13.21 -20.36 -8.80
C GLY A 22 12.05 -20.39 -7.79
N ILE A 23 10.85 -20.77 -8.23
CA ILE A 23 9.69 -20.90 -7.36
C ILE A 23 9.72 -22.30 -6.77
N ALA A 24 10.14 -22.41 -5.50
CA ALA A 24 10.08 -23.67 -4.76
C ALA A 24 8.61 -24.01 -4.48
N VAL A 25 8.04 -24.91 -5.28
CA VAL A 25 6.74 -25.53 -4.98
C VAL A 25 6.98 -26.59 -3.92
N ALA A 26 6.69 -26.26 -2.67
CA ALA A 26 6.70 -27.22 -1.57
C ALA A 26 5.59 -28.25 -1.82
N ASN A 27 5.98 -29.51 -1.99
CA ASN A 27 5.07 -30.65 -1.96
C ASN A 27 4.45 -30.75 -0.56
N ALA A 28 3.21 -30.29 -0.40
CA ALA A 28 2.40 -30.60 0.75
C ALA A 28 1.85 -32.03 0.61
N ALA A 29 2.67 -33.00 0.98
CA ALA A 29 2.19 -34.34 1.27
C ALA A 29 1.60 -34.38 2.69
N LEU A 30 0.37 -34.87 2.77
CA LEU A 30 -0.42 -35.10 3.97
C LEU A 30 0.22 -36.16 4.90
N SER A 31 0.46 -35.77 6.15
CA SER A 31 0.44 -36.61 7.37
C SER A 31 0.59 -35.64 8.55
N GLY A 32 -0.41 -35.33 9.36
CA GLY A 32 -1.19 -36.23 10.18
C GLY A 32 -0.70 -36.10 11.63
N GLY A 33 -1.48 -35.45 12.51
CA GLY A 33 -1.35 -35.64 13.95
C GLY A 33 -1.16 -34.40 14.84
N ALA A 34 -2.06 -34.32 15.83
CA ALA A 34 -1.83 -33.86 17.21
C ALA A 34 -1.93 -32.35 17.54
N PHE A 35 -3.16 -32.00 17.93
CA PHE A 35 -3.54 -31.13 19.04
C PHE A 35 -2.54 -31.16 20.23
N GLY A 36 -2.12 -29.99 20.72
CA GLY A 36 -1.31 -29.86 21.93
C GLY A 36 -1.24 -28.41 22.43
N SER A 37 -1.87 -28.16 23.56
CA SER A 37 -1.98 -26.89 24.30
C SER A 37 -0.82 -26.70 25.30
N LYS A 38 -0.52 -25.42 25.65
CA LYS A 38 0.00 -24.86 26.95
C LYS A 38 1.13 -23.82 26.76
N THR A 39 0.85 -22.53 26.98
CA THR A 39 1.05 -21.65 28.18
C THR A 39 2.49 -21.18 28.48
N GLU A 40 2.60 -19.85 28.66
CA GLU A 40 3.45 -19.08 29.60
C GLU A 40 4.97 -18.97 29.28
N THR A 41 5.75 -17.91 29.57
CA THR A 41 5.63 -16.57 30.20
C THR A 41 7.01 -15.87 30.07
N GLN A 42 7.06 -14.53 29.96
CA GLN A 42 8.14 -13.53 30.29
C GLN A 42 9.64 -13.86 30.02
N ALA A 43 10.56 -12.93 29.76
CA ALA A 43 10.65 -11.49 29.62
C ALA A 43 12.08 -11.17 29.07
N ASP A 44 12.25 -9.92 28.62
CA ASP A 44 13.50 -9.15 28.57
C ASP A 44 14.71 -9.69 27.80
N ALA A 45 14.91 -9.10 26.62
CA ALA A 45 16.23 -8.63 26.22
C ALA A 45 16.08 -7.35 25.39
N ALA A 46 16.44 -6.24 26.04
CA ALA A 46 16.64 -4.95 25.41
C ALA A 46 17.67 -5.08 24.28
N ALA A 47 17.24 -4.75 23.06
CA ALA A 47 18.13 -4.38 21.97
C ALA A 47 17.79 -2.93 21.60
N GLN A 48 18.40 -2.00 22.33
CA GLN A 48 18.68 -0.66 21.83
C GLN A 48 19.39 -0.82 20.49
N SER A 49 18.72 -0.47 19.40
CA SER A 49 19.40 -0.05 18.18
C SER A 49 19.22 1.46 18.10
N ASP A 50 20.27 2.16 18.54
CA ASP A 50 20.59 3.51 18.11
C ASP A 50 20.51 3.55 16.58
N LEU A 51 19.38 4.02 16.05
CA LEU A 51 19.31 4.55 14.70
C LEU A 51 19.19 6.05 14.83
N ALA A 52 20.37 6.65 14.75
CA ALA A 52 20.68 8.05 14.51
C ALA A 52 19.47 8.94 14.23
N SER A 53 19.36 9.98 15.05
CA SER A 53 18.54 11.18 14.88
C SER A 53 18.76 11.84 13.51
N GLY A 54 18.24 11.25 12.45
CA GLY A 54 18.20 11.84 11.12
C GLY A 54 17.06 12.85 11.09
N CYS A 55 17.37 14.14 11.10
CA CYS A 55 16.37 15.18 10.93
C CYS A 55 15.84 15.11 9.48
N GLY A 56 14.54 14.86 9.33
CA GLY A 56 13.88 14.72 8.02
C GLY A 56 13.59 16.09 7.42
N LEU A 57 14.20 16.38 6.28
CA LEU A 57 14.04 17.65 5.58
C LEU A 57 12.95 17.52 4.50
N ASN A 58 11.86 18.25 4.70
CA ASN A 58 10.64 18.16 3.87
C ASN A 58 10.56 19.18 2.74
N ASP A 59 11.61 19.96 2.50
CA ASP A 59 11.63 20.97 1.46
C ASP A 59 11.82 20.37 0.06
N ARG A 60 11.18 21.01 -0.93
CA ARG A 60 11.28 20.60 -2.34
C ARG A 60 12.60 21.06 -2.98
N VAL A 61 13.18 22.15 -2.49
CA VAL A 61 14.46 22.70 -2.98
C VAL A 61 15.39 22.80 -1.79
N ILE A 62 16.50 22.06 -1.84
CA ILE A 62 17.47 21.99 -0.75
C ILE A 62 18.64 22.92 -1.08
N THR A 63 18.70 24.06 -0.38
CA THR A 63 19.80 25.04 -0.47
C THR A 63 20.76 24.92 0.72
N GLU A 64 21.90 25.59 0.64
CA GLU A 64 22.87 25.69 1.74
C GLU A 64 22.25 26.27 3.02
N GLU A 65 21.43 27.32 2.90
CA GLU A 65 20.75 27.95 4.03
C GLU A 65 19.87 26.95 4.79
N VAL A 66 19.11 26.15 4.04
CA VAL A 66 18.25 25.10 4.60
C VAL A 66 19.09 24.00 5.25
N LEU A 67 20.24 23.62 4.71
CA LEU A 67 21.11 22.63 5.36
C LEU A 67 21.81 23.18 6.61
N SER A 68 22.16 24.47 6.60
CA SER A 68 22.88 25.13 7.70
C SER A 68 22.02 25.34 8.96
N GLY A 69 20.70 25.46 8.81
CA GLY A 69 19.76 25.56 9.94
C GLY A 69 19.46 24.23 10.63
N TYR A 70 19.82 23.09 10.01
CA TYR A 70 19.51 21.74 10.46
C TYR A 70 20.78 21.05 10.93
N THR A 71 21.41 21.60 11.96
CA THR A 71 22.64 21.09 12.56
C THR A 71 22.37 19.79 13.32
N THR A 72 22.31 18.67 12.60
CA THR A 72 22.38 17.33 13.20
C THR A 72 23.53 16.56 12.56
N THR A 73 24.37 16.01 13.43
CA THR A 73 25.57 15.27 13.05
C THR A 73 25.23 14.05 12.21
N GLY A 74 25.77 14.02 10.99
CA GLY A 74 26.04 12.80 10.25
C GLY A 74 25.08 12.47 9.10
N GLN A 75 23.77 12.68 9.25
CA GLN A 75 22.81 12.21 8.24
C GLN A 75 21.58 13.10 8.10
N VAL A 76 21.29 13.52 6.86
CA VAL A 76 20.07 14.28 6.52
C VAL A 76 19.21 13.42 5.61
N THR A 77 17.98 13.16 6.04
CA THR A 77 17.01 12.44 5.21
C THR A 77 16.23 13.44 4.38
N VAL A 78 16.37 13.39 3.06
CA VAL A 78 15.74 14.33 2.13
C VAL A 78 14.60 13.64 1.39
N ARG A 79 13.52 14.36 1.07
CA ARG A 79 12.43 13.83 0.25
C ARG A 79 12.89 13.24 -1.09
N PRO A 80 12.19 12.21 -1.60
CA PRO A 80 12.54 11.57 -2.88
C PRO A 80 12.40 12.49 -4.09
N ASP A 81 11.57 13.53 -4.01
CA ASP A 81 11.28 14.52 -5.06
C ASP A 81 12.05 15.84 -4.89
N ALA A 82 12.95 15.94 -3.91
CA ALA A 82 13.67 17.17 -3.65
C ALA A 82 14.82 17.40 -4.63
N VAL A 83 14.95 18.63 -5.11
CA VAL A 83 16.07 19.08 -5.94
C VAL A 83 17.12 19.71 -5.04
N ILE A 84 18.33 19.16 -5.06
CA ILE A 84 19.48 19.73 -4.35
C ILE A 84 20.14 20.75 -5.28
N THR A 85 20.28 21.99 -4.82
CA THR A 85 20.97 23.03 -5.60
C THR A 85 22.49 22.81 -5.59
N PRO A 86 23.24 23.39 -6.54
CA PRO A 86 24.70 23.33 -6.53
C PRO A 86 25.32 23.80 -5.19
N SER A 87 24.78 24.88 -4.61
CA SER A 87 25.21 25.38 -3.29
C SER A 87 24.93 24.39 -2.15
N GLY A 88 23.80 23.69 -2.17
CA GLY A 88 23.52 22.60 -1.22
C GLY A 88 24.52 21.45 -1.34
N HIS A 89 24.91 21.10 -2.58
CA HIS A 89 25.91 20.06 -2.85
C HIS A 89 27.30 20.43 -2.30
N ASP A 90 27.70 21.70 -2.42
CA ASP A 90 28.96 22.19 -1.89
C ASP A 90 28.97 22.23 -0.35
N TYR A 91 27.82 22.52 0.27
CA TYR A 91 27.68 22.44 1.72
C TYR A 91 27.79 21.00 2.23
N ILE A 92 27.11 20.03 1.60
CA ILE A 92 27.17 18.61 1.97
C ILE A 92 28.62 18.10 1.96
N ARG A 93 29.40 18.47 0.93
CA ARG A 93 30.82 18.10 0.83
C ARG A 93 31.68 18.69 1.94
N ARG A 94 31.46 19.97 2.28
CA ARG A 94 32.25 20.67 3.32
C ARG A 94 31.89 20.22 4.74
N SER A 95 30.63 19.87 4.98
CA SER A 95 30.10 19.53 6.30
C SER A 95 30.19 18.03 6.63
N GLY A 96 30.58 17.18 5.67
CA GLY A 96 30.66 15.72 5.87
C GLY A 96 29.30 15.07 6.10
N LEU A 97 28.21 15.71 5.65
CA LEU A 97 26.86 15.18 5.82
C LEU A 97 26.60 14.05 4.83
N THR A 98 26.03 12.95 5.32
CA THR A 98 25.53 11.88 4.46
C THR A 98 24.07 12.17 4.12
N VAL A 99 23.79 12.49 2.86
CA VAL A 99 22.40 12.65 2.40
C VAL A 99 21.83 11.30 2.03
N VAL A 100 20.85 10.84 2.81
CA VAL A 100 20.02 9.72 2.42
C VAL A 100 18.75 10.28 1.82
N ARG A 101 18.56 10.06 0.51
CA ARG A 101 17.24 10.26 -0.07
C ARG A 101 16.32 9.26 0.58
N GLY A 102 15.26 9.75 1.21
CA GLY A 102 14.20 8.93 1.75
C GLY A 102 13.69 8.03 0.64
N VAL A 103 14.11 6.77 0.67
CA VAL A 103 13.47 5.73 -0.12
C VAL A 103 12.04 5.71 0.43
N VAL A 104 11.04 5.85 -0.45
CA VAL A 104 9.65 5.52 -0.11
C VAL A 104 9.60 4.00 0.08
N GLY A 105 10.15 3.58 1.21
CA GLY A 105 10.51 2.22 1.57
C GLY A 105 10.70 2.11 3.08
N ALA A 106 10.16 3.06 3.85
CA ALA A 106 9.77 2.76 5.22
C ALA A 106 8.89 1.50 5.15
N SER A 107 9.26 0.46 5.87
CA SER A 107 8.48 -0.77 6.02
C SER A 107 7.03 -0.42 6.34
N LEU A 108 6.17 -0.39 5.31
CA LEU A 108 4.75 -0.06 5.40
C LEU A 108 4.02 -1.24 6.00
N ARG A 109 4.11 -1.41 7.33
CA ARG A 109 3.14 -2.23 8.05
C ARG A 109 1.80 -1.52 7.98
N GLY A 110 0.89 -2.03 7.14
CA GLY A 110 -0.55 -1.78 7.23
C GLY A 110 -0.98 -0.34 6.96
N VAL A 111 -0.73 0.15 5.75
CA VAL A 111 -1.17 1.48 5.30
C VAL A 111 -2.67 1.54 4.97
N GLY A 112 -3.24 0.39 4.63
CA GLY A 112 -4.63 0.24 4.26
C GLY A 112 -4.94 -1.17 3.80
N THR A 113 -6.21 -1.40 3.49
CA THR A 113 -6.72 -2.68 3.02
C THR A 113 -7.36 -2.53 1.64
N LEU A 114 -6.92 -3.36 0.69
CA LEU A 114 -7.55 -3.58 -0.60
C LEU A 114 -8.57 -4.73 -0.46
N VAL A 115 -9.83 -4.48 -0.80
CA VAL A 115 -10.87 -5.49 -0.92
C VAL A 115 -11.10 -5.76 -2.42
N ALA A 116 -10.77 -6.95 -2.89
CA ALA A 116 -10.86 -7.32 -4.30
C ALA A 116 -12.07 -8.22 -4.58
N VAL A 117 -12.91 -7.85 -5.55
CA VAL A 117 -14.04 -8.63 -6.06
C VAL A 117 -13.63 -9.29 -7.37
N GLY A 118 -13.57 -10.63 -7.36
CA GLY A 118 -13.13 -11.40 -8.53
C GLY A 118 -11.63 -11.29 -8.84
N SER A 119 -11.24 -11.65 -10.06
CA SER A 119 -9.83 -11.75 -10.48
C SER A 119 -9.22 -10.37 -10.82
N CYS A 120 -8.61 -9.74 -9.81
CA CYS A 120 -7.97 -8.42 -9.95
C CYS A 120 -6.44 -8.48 -9.80
N ALA A 121 -5.77 -9.36 -10.56
CA ALA A 121 -4.34 -9.66 -10.39
C ALA A 121 -3.45 -8.40 -10.38
N THR A 122 -3.61 -7.51 -11.36
CA THR A 122 -2.83 -6.26 -11.46
C THR A 122 -2.95 -5.39 -10.21
N VAL A 123 -4.17 -5.25 -9.67
CA VAL A 123 -4.45 -4.39 -8.51
C VAL A 123 -3.96 -5.05 -7.23
N MET A 124 -4.12 -6.37 -7.10
CA MET A 124 -3.59 -7.13 -5.97
C MET A 124 -2.05 -7.08 -5.93
N SER A 125 -1.38 -7.27 -7.06
CA SER A 125 0.08 -7.13 -7.15
C SER A 125 0.53 -5.69 -6.82
N ALA A 126 -0.20 -4.69 -7.32
CA ALA A 126 0.10 -3.28 -7.02
C ALA A 126 -0.09 -2.95 -5.53
N ALA A 127 -1.10 -3.54 -4.87
CA ALA A 127 -1.33 -3.41 -3.44
C ALA A 127 -0.23 -4.06 -2.61
N ALA A 128 0.18 -5.29 -2.97
CA ALA A 128 1.31 -5.95 -2.33
C ALA A 128 2.59 -5.10 -2.44
N ALA A 129 2.88 -4.56 -3.63
CA ALA A 129 4.03 -3.68 -3.86
C ALA A 129 3.93 -2.31 -3.15
N ALA A 130 2.73 -1.91 -2.73
CA ALA A 130 2.48 -0.71 -1.94
C ALA A 130 2.43 -0.97 -0.42
N GLY A 131 2.57 -2.22 0.03
CA GLY A 131 2.46 -2.59 1.45
C GLY A 131 1.02 -2.61 1.99
N TRP A 132 0.03 -2.77 1.11
CA TRP A 132 -1.38 -2.86 1.48
C TRP A 132 -1.78 -4.31 1.75
N LYS A 133 -2.68 -4.52 2.71
CA LYS A 133 -3.29 -5.84 2.95
C LYS A 133 -4.31 -6.11 1.86
N THR A 134 -4.43 -7.36 1.42
CA THR A 134 -5.41 -7.76 0.40
C THR A 134 -6.42 -8.72 1.00
N VAL A 135 -7.71 -8.45 0.78
CA VAL A 135 -8.84 -9.30 1.19
C VAL A 135 -9.69 -9.57 -0.03
N GLU A 136 -10.00 -10.84 -0.29
CA GLU A 136 -10.87 -11.21 -1.40
C GLU A 136 -12.34 -11.18 -0.97
N ALA A 137 -13.22 -10.80 -1.89
CA ALA A 137 -14.66 -10.74 -1.73
C ALA A 137 -15.36 -11.44 -2.91
N GLY A 138 -16.46 -12.14 -2.62
CA GLY A 138 -17.20 -12.88 -3.64
C GLY A 138 -18.06 -12.01 -4.55
N CYS A 139 -18.50 -10.84 -4.06
CA CYS A 139 -19.35 -9.88 -4.77
C CYS A 139 -19.23 -8.47 -4.15
N GLU A 140 -19.85 -7.47 -4.77
CA GLU A 140 -19.87 -6.07 -4.33
C GLU A 140 -20.47 -5.92 -2.91
N TRP A 141 -21.47 -6.73 -2.58
CA TRP A 141 -22.09 -6.72 -1.26
C TRP A 141 -21.17 -7.28 -0.17
N ASP A 142 -20.46 -8.37 -0.46
CA ASP A 142 -19.44 -8.91 0.42
C ASP A 142 -18.27 -7.93 0.60
N ALA A 143 -17.87 -7.24 -0.48
CA ALA A 143 -16.83 -6.22 -0.42
C ALA A 143 -17.23 -5.05 0.47
N ALA A 144 -18.43 -4.51 0.30
CA ALA A 144 -18.96 -3.44 1.15
C ALA A 144 -19.01 -3.89 2.63
N ARG A 145 -19.51 -5.09 2.91
CA ARG A 145 -19.58 -5.66 4.26
C ARG A 145 -18.19 -5.81 4.92
N LYS A 146 -17.18 -6.24 4.15
CA LYS A 146 -15.79 -6.38 4.61
C LYS A 146 -15.09 -5.02 4.80
N ALA A 147 -15.45 -4.02 3.99
CA ALA A 147 -14.89 -2.67 4.07
C ALA A 147 -15.41 -1.88 5.30
N THR A 148 -16.71 -1.95 5.60
CA THR A 148 -17.36 -1.20 6.69
C THR A 148 -16.63 -1.22 8.05
N PRO A 149 -16.20 -2.37 8.61
CA PRO A 149 -15.53 -2.39 9.91
C PRO A 149 -14.13 -1.76 9.90
N LEU A 150 -13.56 -1.49 8.72
CA LEU A 150 -12.19 -0.96 8.56
C LEU A 150 -12.17 0.57 8.40
N LEU A 151 -13.30 1.20 8.06
CA LEU A 151 -13.37 2.61 7.63
C LEU A 151 -12.93 3.64 8.66
N ASN A 152 -12.99 3.28 9.94
CA ASN A 152 -12.57 4.14 11.05
C ASN A 152 -11.13 3.88 11.49
N LYS A 153 -10.47 2.86 10.94
CA LYS A 153 -9.15 2.39 11.37
C LYS A 153 -8.08 2.65 10.32
N GLU A 154 -8.41 2.40 9.05
CA GLU A 154 -7.46 2.46 7.95
C GLU A 154 -8.16 2.84 6.64
N ARG A 155 -7.35 3.19 5.62
CA ARG A 155 -7.87 3.45 4.28
C ARG A 155 -8.30 2.14 3.64
N VAL A 156 -9.44 2.18 2.96
CA VAL A 156 -9.95 1.03 2.21
C VAL A 156 -10.04 1.35 0.74
N VAL A 157 -9.62 0.40 -0.09
CA VAL A 157 -9.82 0.46 -1.54
C VAL A 157 -10.61 -0.78 -1.95
N CYS A 158 -11.74 -0.59 -2.62
CA CYS A 158 -12.50 -1.68 -3.20
C CYS A 158 -12.20 -1.76 -4.70
N CYS A 159 -11.83 -2.93 -5.19
CA CYS A 159 -11.49 -3.15 -6.60
C CYS A 159 -12.29 -4.31 -7.19
N GLY A 160 -12.67 -4.19 -8.46
CA GLY A 160 -13.35 -5.26 -9.19
C GLY A 160 -14.87 -5.15 -9.13
N GLY A 161 -15.56 -6.09 -9.77
CA GLY A 161 -17.00 -6.00 -9.99
C GLY A 161 -17.42 -4.65 -10.58
N GLU A 162 -18.60 -4.18 -10.17
CA GLU A 162 -19.09 -2.83 -10.49
C GLU A 162 -18.76 -1.84 -9.35
N ALA A 163 -17.75 -0.99 -9.57
CA ALA A 163 -17.26 -0.04 -8.57
C ALA A 163 -18.34 0.96 -8.10
N SER A 164 -19.24 1.35 -9.00
CA SER A 164 -20.36 2.24 -8.70
C SER A 164 -21.33 1.61 -7.71
N VAL A 165 -21.68 0.34 -7.88
CA VAL A 165 -22.54 -0.42 -6.96
C VAL A 165 -21.92 -0.52 -5.57
N THR A 166 -20.63 -0.85 -5.48
CA THR A 166 -19.93 -0.95 -4.18
C THR A 166 -19.90 0.40 -3.46
N ALA A 167 -19.61 1.49 -4.17
CA ALA A 167 -19.64 2.84 -3.58
C ALA A 167 -21.05 3.23 -3.12
N CYS A 168 -22.08 2.93 -3.91
CA CYS A 168 -23.48 3.17 -3.53
C CYS A 168 -23.89 2.39 -2.28
N LEU A 169 -23.48 1.12 -2.14
CA LEU A 169 -23.76 0.30 -0.96
C LEU A 169 -23.12 0.88 0.30
N LEU A 170 -21.88 1.36 0.20
CA LEU A 170 -21.15 1.99 1.30
C LEU A 170 -21.75 3.35 1.70
N ASN A 171 -22.10 4.18 0.72
CA ASN A 171 -22.74 5.48 0.94
C ASN A 171 -24.18 5.41 1.48
N ARG A 172 -24.75 4.21 1.68
CA ARG A 172 -26.01 4.05 2.43
C ARG A 172 -25.86 4.42 3.91
N ASN A 173 -24.64 4.36 4.43
CA ASN A 173 -24.33 4.86 5.75
C ASN A 173 -23.93 6.34 5.64
N ALA A 174 -24.62 7.22 6.36
CA ALA A 174 -24.37 8.66 6.34
C ALA A 174 -22.95 9.04 6.79
N ASP A 175 -22.30 8.21 7.60
CA ASP A 175 -20.94 8.45 8.12
C ASP A 175 -19.83 8.01 7.13
N VAL A 176 -20.20 7.43 5.98
CA VAL A 176 -19.27 6.85 5.01
C VAL A 176 -19.22 7.68 3.74
N ARG A 177 -18.00 8.06 3.34
CA ARG A 177 -17.68 8.73 2.08
C ARG A 177 -16.93 7.76 1.18
N ALA A 178 -17.67 7.06 0.34
CA ALA A 178 -17.13 6.24 -0.73
C ALA A 178 -17.16 7.00 -2.06
N ALA A 179 -16.04 7.00 -2.77
CA ALA A 179 -15.90 7.62 -4.08
C ALA A 179 -15.49 6.61 -5.13
N VAL A 180 -16.07 6.71 -6.33
CA VAL A 180 -15.60 5.96 -7.49
C VAL A 180 -14.49 6.74 -8.18
N VAL A 181 -13.38 6.07 -8.49
CA VAL A 181 -12.25 6.65 -9.21
C VAL A 181 -11.95 5.79 -10.44
N THR A 182 -11.80 6.46 -11.57
CA THR A 182 -11.41 5.85 -12.85
C THR A 182 -10.03 6.37 -13.27
N PRO A 183 -9.34 5.74 -14.24
CA PRO A 183 -8.06 6.25 -14.74
C PRO A 183 -8.13 7.67 -15.31
N ALA A 184 -9.31 8.07 -15.83
CA ALA A 184 -9.56 9.41 -16.36
C ALA A 184 -10.00 10.41 -15.28
N SER A 185 -10.25 9.95 -14.04
CA SER A 185 -10.67 10.82 -12.94
C SER A 185 -9.50 11.64 -12.43
N ASP A 186 -9.77 12.90 -12.10
CA ASP A 186 -8.85 13.74 -11.32
C ASP A 186 -8.90 13.32 -9.84
N THR A 187 -8.16 12.25 -9.53
CA THR A 187 -8.09 11.65 -8.19
C THR A 187 -7.70 12.67 -7.14
N ASP A 188 -6.75 13.56 -7.42
CA ASP A 188 -6.29 14.57 -6.47
C ASP A 188 -7.41 15.54 -6.11
N LYS A 189 -8.22 15.95 -7.09
CA LYS A 189 -9.39 16.79 -6.85
C LYS A 189 -10.46 16.05 -6.03
N VAL A 190 -10.69 14.76 -6.29
CA VAL A 190 -11.63 13.93 -5.50
C VAL A 190 -11.15 13.81 -4.05
N ILE A 191 -9.88 13.48 -3.83
CA ILE A 191 -9.27 13.37 -2.50
C ILE A 191 -9.36 14.69 -1.75
N ARG A 192 -9.02 15.82 -2.38
CA ARG A 192 -9.08 17.13 -1.71
C ARG A 192 -10.49 17.58 -1.35
N LYS A 193 -11.47 17.30 -2.22
CA LYS A 193 -12.85 17.77 -2.02
C LYS A 193 -13.66 16.89 -1.08
N MET A 194 -13.53 15.58 -1.20
CA MET A 194 -14.37 14.62 -0.48
C MET A 194 -13.61 13.90 0.64
N ASN A 195 -12.28 13.79 0.54
CA ASN A 195 -11.44 12.95 1.37
C ASN A 195 -12.09 11.59 1.70
N PRO A 196 -12.37 10.75 0.68
CA PRO A 196 -13.19 9.56 0.84
C PRO A 196 -12.48 8.52 1.72
N GLN A 197 -13.20 7.92 2.69
CA GLN A 197 -12.64 6.79 3.46
C GLN A 197 -12.45 5.56 2.57
N VAL A 198 -13.30 5.40 1.55
CA VAL A 198 -13.22 4.29 0.58
C VAL A 198 -13.09 4.82 -0.83
N VAL A 199 -12.10 4.29 -1.56
CA VAL A 199 -12.02 4.47 -3.01
C VAL A 199 -12.44 3.18 -3.69
N CYS A 200 -13.46 3.25 -4.53
CA CYS A 200 -13.92 2.15 -5.36
C CYS A 200 -13.38 2.34 -6.77
N LEU A 201 -12.74 1.31 -7.32
CA LEU A 201 -12.19 1.33 -8.67
C LEU A 201 -12.54 0.08 -9.44
N ASN A 202 -12.81 0.23 -10.74
CA ASN A 202 -12.89 -0.92 -11.62
C ASN A 202 -11.45 -1.43 -11.87
N HIS A 203 -11.27 -2.74 -11.99
CA HIS A 203 -9.98 -3.33 -12.36
C HIS A 203 -9.55 -2.97 -13.81
N SER A 204 -10.50 -2.64 -14.68
CA SER A 204 -10.24 -2.33 -16.08
C SER A 204 -9.60 -0.94 -16.27
N GLY A 205 -8.67 -0.84 -17.23
CA GLY A 205 -8.03 0.42 -17.63
C GLY A 205 -6.93 0.92 -16.68
N TRP A 206 -6.66 0.24 -15.57
CA TRP A 206 -5.59 0.60 -14.65
C TRP A 206 -4.29 -0.14 -14.95
N SER A 207 -3.20 0.61 -15.09
CA SER A 207 -1.85 0.03 -15.11
C SER A 207 -1.35 -0.21 -13.69
N PHE A 208 -0.45 -1.19 -13.51
CA PHE A 208 0.20 -1.47 -12.23
C PHE A 208 0.79 -0.18 -11.60
N VAL A 209 1.53 0.60 -12.39
CA VAL A 209 2.15 1.86 -11.93
C VAL A 209 1.10 2.88 -11.49
N ALA A 210 -0.02 3.00 -12.21
CA ALA A 210 -1.09 3.93 -11.86
C ALA A 210 -1.76 3.55 -10.52
N VAL A 211 -2.04 2.26 -10.32
CA VAL A 211 -2.61 1.76 -9.06
C VAL A 211 -1.63 1.93 -7.91
N THR A 212 -0.37 1.53 -8.06
CA THR A 212 0.63 1.68 -7.01
C THR A 212 0.80 3.15 -6.60
N ARG A 213 0.80 4.08 -7.58
CA ARG A 213 0.84 5.52 -7.30
C ARG A 213 -0.41 5.99 -6.54
N LEU A 214 -1.60 5.54 -6.94
CA LEU A 214 -2.85 5.83 -6.25
C LEU A 214 -2.84 5.33 -4.80
N LEU A 215 -2.41 4.09 -4.56
CA LEU A 215 -2.35 3.51 -3.23
C LEU A 215 -1.37 4.26 -2.33
N ARG A 216 -0.20 4.65 -2.86
CA ARG A 216 0.77 5.47 -2.14
C ARG A 216 0.29 6.90 -1.89
N SER A 217 -0.50 7.49 -2.78
CA SER A 217 -1.06 8.82 -2.53
C SER A 217 -2.13 8.78 -1.44
N LEU A 218 -3.01 7.77 -1.47
CA LEU A 218 -4.05 7.57 -0.44
C LEU A 218 -3.46 7.30 0.95
N ALA A 219 -2.36 6.56 1.00
CA ALA A 219 -1.60 6.28 2.21
C ALA A 219 -1.19 7.53 3.00
N ALA A 220 -0.83 8.59 2.28
CA ALA A 220 -0.26 9.81 2.85
C ALA A 220 -1.34 10.77 3.39
N VAL A 221 -2.62 10.53 3.10
CA VAL A 221 -3.70 11.47 3.41
C VAL A 221 -4.42 11.05 4.69
N SER A 222 -4.55 12.00 5.63
CA SER A 222 -5.30 11.81 6.89
C SER A 222 -6.77 11.43 6.64
N LEU A 223 -7.31 10.48 7.42
CA LEU A 223 -8.70 10.00 7.34
C LEU A 223 -9.75 11.02 7.79
N ALA A 224 -9.34 12.16 8.37
CA ALA A 224 -10.25 13.16 8.93
C ALA A 224 -11.17 13.78 7.87
N ALA A 225 -12.46 13.93 8.19
CA ALA A 225 -13.41 14.61 7.30
C ALA A 225 -12.96 16.07 7.01
N PRO A 226 -13.23 16.61 5.80
CA PRO A 226 -12.98 18.02 5.51
C PRO A 226 -13.75 18.92 6.50
N GLU A 227 -13.15 20.04 6.93
CA GLU A 227 -13.69 20.94 7.99
C GLU A 227 -15.14 21.42 7.77
N LYS A 228 -15.60 21.48 6.52
CA LYS A 228 -16.94 21.96 6.15
C LYS A 228 -17.90 20.84 5.75
N TRP A 229 -17.50 19.58 5.90
CA TRP A 229 -18.34 18.44 5.57
C TRP A 229 -19.41 18.25 6.65
N ARG A 230 -20.68 18.43 6.29
CA ARG A 230 -21.82 18.06 7.15
C ARG A 230 -22.53 16.88 6.53
N GLU A 231 -22.54 15.77 7.25
CA GLU A 231 -23.33 14.60 6.89
C GLU A 231 -24.80 14.94 7.18
N LEU A 232 -25.65 14.82 6.15
CA LEU A 232 -27.08 14.98 6.30
C LEU A 232 -27.60 13.72 7.02
N ARG A 233 -27.98 13.89 8.28
CA ARG A 233 -28.62 12.85 9.10
C ARG A 233 -30.13 12.90 8.95
#